data_AF-A0AA35NSD1-F1
#
_entry.id   AF-A0AA35NSD1-F1
#
_cell.length_a   1.000
_cell.length_b   1.000
_cell.length_c   1.000
_cell.angle_alpha   90.00
_cell.angle_beta   90.00
_cell.angle_gamma   90.00
#
_symmetry.space_group_name_H-M   'P 1'
#
loop_
_entity.id
_entity.type
_entity.pdbx_description
1 polymer ?
#
loop_
_entity_poly.entity_id
_entity_poly.type
_entity_poly.pdbx_seq_one_letter_code
_entity_poly.pdbx_strand_id
1 'polypeptide(L)'
;MSASESWLHLCLYRRLRQPLNHGTPTLLGSTATSKRDMIQEKLRNHYAPKPSKIAAHHAFYHRNQAEGGSINNHTTALRQAAMHCEFQDLDGALMDRIICGVQDSRLQRRLLAKPDLTL
;
A
#
# COMPACT_ATOMS: atom_id res chain seq x y z
N MET A 1 3.11 -19.19 -24.60
CA MET A 1 2.14 -19.90 -23.72
C MET A 1 2.96 -20.44 -22.56
N SER A 2 2.71 -20.17 -21.28
CA SER A 2 1.45 -19.83 -20.64
C SER A 2 1.68 -18.82 -19.51
N ALA A 3 0.79 -17.85 -19.43
CA ALA A 3 0.71 -16.85 -18.36
C ALA A 3 0.19 -17.45 -17.04
N SER A 4 0.54 -18.69 -16.68
CA SER A 4 -0.12 -19.44 -15.59
C SER A 4 0.72 -19.71 -14.33
N GLU A 5 2.03 -19.51 -14.32
CA GLU A 5 2.87 -19.87 -13.15
C GLU A 5 3.21 -18.70 -12.21
N SER A 6 3.00 -17.45 -12.63
CA SER A 6 3.23 -16.26 -11.79
C SER A 6 2.00 -15.83 -10.96
N TRP A 7 1.00 -16.71 -10.81
CA TRP A 7 -0.22 -16.46 -10.02
C TRP A 7 -0.10 -16.82 -8.54
N LEU A 8 0.91 -17.59 -8.13
CA LEU A 8 1.11 -17.94 -6.72
C LEU A 8 1.63 -16.76 -5.87
N HIS A 9 2.33 -15.79 -6.48
CA HIS A 9 2.86 -14.62 -5.79
C HIS A 9 1.92 -13.40 -5.81
N LEU A 10 0.80 -13.47 -6.55
CA LEU A 10 -0.12 -12.34 -6.78
C LEU A 10 -1.28 -12.21 -5.78
N CYS A 11 -1.60 -13.17 -4.89
CA CYS A 11 -2.83 -13.07 -4.07
C CYS A 11 -2.79 -13.50 -2.60
N LEU A 12 -1.64 -13.94 -2.07
CA LEU A 12 -1.41 -13.98 -0.61
C LEU A 12 -1.61 -12.60 0.06
N TYR A 13 -1.59 -11.52 -0.73
CA TYR A 13 -1.88 -10.14 -0.30
C TYR A 13 -3.31 -9.63 -0.61
N ARG A 14 -4.11 -10.33 -1.42
CA ARG A 14 -5.46 -9.86 -1.82
C ARG A 14 -6.53 -10.14 -0.74
N ARG A 15 -6.15 -10.81 0.37
CA ARG A 15 -6.98 -11.02 1.56
C ARG A 15 -6.59 -10.15 2.76
N LEU A 16 -6.11 -8.93 2.50
CA LEU A 16 -6.02 -7.86 3.51
C LEU A 16 -7.05 -6.76 3.18
N ARG A 17 -8.32 -7.14 3.19
CA ARG A 17 -9.50 -6.27 3.24
C ARG A 17 -10.19 -6.68 4.54
N GLN A 18 -10.28 -5.91 5.63
CA GLN A 18 -10.04 -4.49 5.90
C GLN A 18 -9.33 -4.36 7.27
N PRO A 19 -8.74 -3.21 7.61
CA PRO A 19 -8.48 -2.90 9.01
C PRO A 19 -9.82 -2.93 9.77
N LEU A 20 -9.89 -3.68 10.88
CA LEU A 20 -10.91 -3.45 11.90
C LEU A 20 -10.65 -2.08 12.51
N ASN A 21 -11.12 -1.04 11.84
CA ASN A 21 -11.02 0.33 12.31
C ASN A 21 -12.15 0.55 13.33
N HIS A 22 -11.96 0.07 14.55
CA HIS A 22 -12.73 0.54 15.71
C HIS A 22 -11.92 1.68 16.33
N GLY A 23 -12.17 2.89 15.84
CA GLY A 23 -11.69 4.09 16.49
C GLY A 23 -12.30 4.18 17.89
N THR A 24 -11.45 4.27 18.91
CA THR A 24 -11.77 4.95 20.15
C THR A 24 -10.64 5.94 20.44
N PRO A 25 -10.92 7.24 20.56
CA PRO A 25 -9.91 8.22 20.90
C PRO A 25 -9.78 8.34 22.42
N THR A 26 -8.58 8.75 22.85
CA THR A 26 -8.24 9.32 24.18
C THR A 26 -8.11 8.26 25.31
N LEU A 27 -7.14 8.26 26.23
CA LEU A 27 -6.37 9.31 26.89
C LEU A 27 -4.94 8.86 27.28
N LEU A 28 -4.04 9.83 27.33
CA LEU A 28 -2.75 9.79 28.01
C LEU A 28 -2.94 9.35 29.48
N GLY A 29 -2.49 8.15 29.83
CA GLY A 29 -2.57 7.64 31.19
C GLY A 29 -1.97 6.25 31.28
N SER A 30 -0.88 6.14 32.05
CA SER A 30 -0.19 4.91 32.46
C SER A 30 -1.05 3.65 32.46
N THR A 31 -0.70 2.60 31.70
CA THR A 31 -1.35 1.30 31.88
C THR A 31 -0.36 0.15 31.79
N ALA A 32 -0.33 -0.66 32.85
CA ALA A 32 0.06 -2.06 32.73
C ALA A 32 -0.78 -2.69 31.61
N THR A 33 -0.11 -3.29 30.62
CA THR A 33 -0.76 -3.92 29.46
C THR A 33 -1.75 -4.96 29.95
N SER A 34 -3.06 -4.72 29.75
CA SER A 34 -4.09 -5.65 30.22
C SER A 34 -3.97 -6.98 29.46
N LYS A 35 -4.35 -8.09 30.10
CA LYS A 35 -4.36 -9.43 29.47
C LYS A 35 -5.11 -9.44 28.12
N ARG A 36 -6.15 -8.61 27.99
CA ARG A 36 -6.88 -8.38 26.73
C ARG A 36 -5.96 -7.82 25.64
N ASP A 37 -5.21 -6.76 25.94
CA ASP A 37 -4.29 -6.12 24.99
C ASP A 37 -3.18 -7.08 24.55
N MET A 38 -2.66 -7.90 25.47
CA MET A 38 -1.65 -8.91 25.15
C MET A 38 -2.17 -9.98 24.18
N ILE A 39 -3.40 -10.47 24.38
CA ILE A 39 -4.00 -11.46 23.48
C ILE A 39 -4.25 -10.82 22.10
N GLN A 40 -4.78 -9.59 22.07
CA GLN A 40 -5.04 -8.87 20.83
C GLN A 40 -3.74 -8.63 20.03
N GLU A 41 -2.66 -8.27 20.70
CA GLU A 41 -1.34 -8.10 20.09
C GLU A 41 -0.80 -9.41 19.49
N LYS A 42 -0.85 -10.50 20.26
CA LYS A 42 -0.39 -11.82 19.78
C LYS A 42 -1.17 -12.30 18.56
N LEU A 43 -2.50 -12.15 18.58
CA LEU A 43 -3.35 -12.52 17.44
C LEU A 43 -3.01 -11.67 16.22
N ARG A 44 -2.85 -10.36 16.38
CA ARG A 44 -2.46 -9.47 15.28
C ARG A 44 -1.12 -9.89 14.67
N ASN A 45 -0.11 -10.14 15.50
CA ASN A 45 1.23 -10.50 15.01
C ASN A 45 1.27 -11.86 14.33
N HIS A 46 0.43 -12.81 14.75
CA HIS A 46 0.35 -14.13 14.13
C HIS A 46 -0.43 -14.12 12.81
N TYR A 47 -1.57 -13.43 12.76
CA TYR A 47 -2.48 -13.49 11.60
C TYR A 47 -2.31 -12.33 10.61
N ALA A 48 -1.70 -11.23 11.02
CA ALA A 48 -1.43 -10.06 10.19
C ALA A 48 -0.05 -9.47 10.52
N PRO A 49 1.03 -10.23 10.29
CA PRO A 49 2.38 -9.74 10.58
C PRO A 49 2.67 -8.48 9.76
N LYS A 50 3.34 -7.51 10.38
CA LYS A 50 3.85 -6.33 9.66
C LYS A 50 4.77 -6.81 8.54
N PRO A 51 4.59 -6.36 7.29
CA PRO A 51 5.53 -6.71 6.22
C PRO A 51 6.93 -6.20 6.52
N SER A 52 7.94 -6.93 6.03
CA SER A 52 9.28 -6.37 5.92
C SER A 52 9.28 -5.18 4.96
N LYS A 53 10.22 -4.25 5.15
CA LYS A 53 10.41 -3.09 4.28
C LYS A 53 10.50 -3.48 2.80
N ILE A 54 11.26 -4.54 2.50
CA ILE A 54 11.44 -5.05 1.14
C ILE A 54 10.12 -5.58 0.56
N ALA A 55 9.35 -6.33 1.34
CA ALA A 55 8.04 -6.83 0.88
C ALA A 55 7.05 -5.69 0.62
N ALA A 56 7.06 -4.66 1.47
CA ALA A 56 6.23 -3.47 1.28
C ALA A 56 6.64 -2.68 0.01
N HIS A 57 7.94 -2.48 -0.21
CA HIS A 57 8.47 -1.83 -1.43
C HIS A 57 8.07 -2.59 -2.68
N HIS A 58 8.27 -3.90 -2.69
CA HIS A 58 7.88 -4.76 -3.81
C HIS A 58 6.38 -4.65 -4.09
N ALA A 59 5.54 -4.71 -3.04
CA ALA A 59 4.10 -4.54 -3.19
C ALA A 59 3.74 -3.17 -3.76
N PHE A 60 4.37 -2.09 -3.30
CA PHE A 60 4.16 -0.73 -3.78
C PHE A 60 4.53 -0.58 -5.26
N TYR A 61 5.74 -0.99 -5.67
CA TYR A 61 6.22 -0.81 -7.03
C TYR A 61 5.49 -1.69 -8.06
N HIS A 62 4.81 -2.75 -7.63
CA HIS A 62 3.95 -3.57 -8.48
C HIS A 62 2.49 -3.12 -8.55
N ARG A 63 2.09 -2.07 -7.82
CA ARG A 63 0.72 -1.53 -7.96
C ARG A 63 0.60 -0.71 -9.24
N ASN A 64 -0.24 -1.19 -10.14
CA ASN A 64 -0.70 -0.48 -11.33
C ASN A 64 -2.16 -0.03 -11.17
N GLN A 65 -2.57 0.95 -11.97
CA GLN A 65 -3.97 1.36 -12.09
C GLN A 65 -4.81 0.16 -12.55
N ALA A 66 -5.90 -0.10 -11.84
CA ALA A 66 -6.86 -1.12 -12.24
C ALA A 66 -7.55 -0.72 -13.55
N GLU A 67 -7.88 -1.71 -14.37
CA GLU A 67 -8.62 -1.48 -15.62
C GLU A 67 -9.93 -0.75 -15.35
N GLY A 68 -10.15 0.35 -16.08
CA GLY A 68 -11.33 1.21 -15.89
C GLY A 68 -11.37 1.98 -14.56
N GLY A 69 -10.35 1.85 -13.70
CA GLY A 69 -10.24 2.58 -12.45
C GLY A 69 -9.88 4.05 -12.68
N SER A 70 -10.24 4.94 -11.76
CA SER A 70 -9.84 6.35 -11.81
C SER A 70 -8.40 6.56 -11.31
N ILE A 71 -7.79 7.68 -11.69
CA ILE A 71 -6.49 8.11 -11.14
C ILE A 71 -6.57 8.27 -9.62
N ASN A 72 -7.66 8.83 -9.07
CA ASN A 72 -7.85 8.94 -7.62
C ASN A 72 -7.81 7.58 -6.91
N ASN A 73 -8.43 6.55 -7.49
CA ASN A 73 -8.39 5.19 -6.92
C ASN A 73 -6.96 4.63 -6.95
N HIS A 74 -6.22 4.90 -8.04
CA HIS A 74 -4.83 4.51 -8.15
C HIS A 74 -3.96 5.19 -7.09
N THR A 75 -4.04 6.52 -6.96
CA THR A 75 -3.30 7.29 -5.95
C THR A 75 -3.64 6.86 -4.53
N THR A 76 -4.92 6.60 -4.24
CA THR A 76 -5.36 6.10 -2.93
C THR A 76 -4.75 4.73 -2.62
N ALA A 77 -4.77 3.81 -3.59
CA ALA A 77 -4.18 2.49 -3.43
C ALA A 77 -2.65 2.54 -3.21
N LEU A 78 -1.96 3.46 -3.89
CA LEU A 78 -0.52 3.68 -3.72
C LEU A 78 -0.17 4.23 -2.34
N ARG A 79 -0.92 5.23 -1.86
CA ARG A 79 -0.75 5.78 -0.50
C ARG A 79 -0.93 4.70 0.57
N GLN A 80 -1.92 3.82 0.38
CA GLN A 80 -2.15 2.70 1.29
C GLN A 80 -1.00 1.66 1.25
N ALA A 81 -0.47 1.36 0.06
CA ALA A 81 0.67 0.44 -0.07
C ALA A 81 1.97 1.02 0.53
N ALA A 82 2.13 2.35 0.50
CA ALA A 82 3.31 3.03 1.03
C ALA A 82 3.40 3.03 2.57
N MET A 83 2.31 2.72 3.29
CA MET A 83 2.23 2.82 4.77
C MET A 83 3.33 2.05 5.52
N HIS A 84 3.84 0.96 4.95
CA HIS A 84 4.90 0.13 5.56
C HIS A 84 6.22 0.20 4.80
N CYS A 85 6.34 1.10 3.83
CA CYS A 85 7.54 1.22 3.00
C CYS A 85 8.64 2.04 3.66
N GLU A 86 8.31 2.92 4.62
CA GLU A 86 9.30 3.76 5.30
C GLU A 86 10.18 4.54 4.27
N PHE A 87 9.52 5.11 3.26
CA PHE A 87 10.15 5.98 2.26
C PHE A 87 10.62 7.28 2.92
N GLN A 88 11.84 7.72 2.59
CA GLN A 88 12.34 9.03 3.01
C GLN A 88 11.69 10.15 2.20
N ASP A 89 11.54 9.92 0.89
CA ASP A 89 10.78 10.77 -0.01
C ASP A 89 9.55 10.01 -0.51
N LEU A 90 8.43 10.19 0.19
CA LEU A 90 7.17 9.55 -0.18
C LEU A 90 6.56 10.17 -1.44
N ASP A 91 6.65 11.48 -1.61
CA ASP A 91 6.02 12.18 -2.72
C ASP A 91 6.72 11.86 -4.05
N GLY A 92 8.06 11.82 -4.06
CA GLY A 92 8.83 11.32 -5.21
C GLY A 92 8.46 9.89 -5.58
N ALA A 93 8.43 8.98 -4.59
CA ALA A 93 8.05 7.58 -4.84
C ALA A 93 6.61 7.43 -5.37
N LEU A 94 5.66 8.22 -4.86
CA LEU A 94 4.29 8.25 -5.34
C LEU A 94 4.21 8.79 -6.77
N MET A 95 4.92 9.87 -7.10
CA MET A 95 4.95 10.42 -8.46
C MET A 95 5.45 9.39 -9.45
N ASP A 96 6.62 8.80 -9.18
CA ASP A 96 7.23 7.80 -10.05
C ASP A 96 6.28 6.64 -10.34
N ARG A 97 5.60 6.15 -9.29
CA ARG A 97 4.68 5.02 -9.43
C ARG A 97 3.35 5.40 -10.08
N ILE A 98 2.83 6.61 -9.85
CA ILE A 98 1.62 7.11 -10.55
C ILE A 98 1.91 7.20 -12.04
N ILE A 99 3.04 7.78 -12.44
CA ILE A 99 3.41 7.93 -13.85
C ILE A 99 3.65 6.57 -14.47
N CYS A 100 4.44 5.70 -13.84
CA CYS A 100 4.77 4.38 -14.38
C CYS A 100 3.59 3.39 -14.34
N GLY A 101 2.62 3.61 -13.47
CA GLY A 101 1.50 2.69 -13.19
C GLY A 101 0.18 3.07 -13.84
N VAL A 102 0.08 4.24 -14.48
CA VAL A 102 -1.12 4.70 -15.17
C VAL A 102 -1.43 3.84 -16.39
N GLN A 103 -2.72 3.53 -16.62
CA GLN A 103 -3.16 2.68 -17.73
C GLN A 103 -3.14 3.42 -19.07
N ASP A 104 -3.48 4.72 -19.07
CA ASP A 104 -3.55 5.54 -20.28
C ASP A 104 -2.14 5.96 -20.73
N SER A 105 -1.63 5.31 -21.79
CA SER A 105 -0.31 5.59 -22.37
C SER A 105 -0.17 7.01 -22.94
N ARG A 106 -1.27 7.67 -23.34
CA ARG A 106 -1.25 9.05 -23.83
C ARG A 106 -1.14 10.01 -22.66
N LEU A 107 -1.86 9.75 -21.56
CA LEU A 107 -1.71 10.48 -20.31
C LEU A 107 -0.29 10.33 -19.75
N GLN A 108 0.24 9.10 -19.70
CA GLN A 108 1.60 8.83 -19.25
C GLN A 108 2.63 9.67 -20.01
N ARG A 109 2.59 9.66 -21.34
CA ARG A 109 3.50 10.46 -22.19
C ARG A 109 3.39 11.96 -21.90
N ARG A 110 2.18 12.47 -21.67
CA ARG A 110 1.96 13.89 -21.31
C ARG A 110 2.52 14.23 -19.94
N LEU A 111 2.44 13.31 -18.98
CA LEU A 111 3.01 13.51 -17.64
C LEU A 111 4.54 13.50 -17.68
N LEU A 112 5.14 12.54 -18.40
CA LEU A 112 6.60 12.45 -18.59
C LEU A 112 7.21 13.65 -19.33
N ALA A 113 6.42 14.37 -20.13
CA ALA A 113 6.87 15.55 -20.85
C ALA A 113 6.89 16.83 -19.98
N LYS A 114 6.37 16.79 -18.75
CA LYS A 114 6.37 17.94 -17.84
C LYS A 114 7.63 17.95 -16.98
N PRO A 115 8.44 19.02 -17.02
CA PRO A 115 9.68 19.09 -16.24
C PRO A 115 9.43 19.24 -14.73
N ASP A 116 8.37 19.96 -14.35
CA ASP A 116 8.05 20.26 -12.95
C ASP A 116 6.67 19.68 -12.58
N LEU A 117 6.59 18.36 -12.47
CA LEU A 117 5.41 17.71 -11.93
C LEU A 117 5.50 17.63 -10.41
N THR A 118 4.48 18.10 -9.71
CA THR A 118 4.34 18.02 -8.24
C THR A 118 3.01 17.36 -7.88
N LEU A 119 2.98 16.64 -6.76
CA LEU A 119 1.76 16.01 -6.20
C LEU A 119 0.93 16.95 -5.32
#